data_AF-A0A4R5GAL5-F1
#
_entry.id   AF-A0A4R5GAL5-F1
#
_cell.length_a   1.000
_cell.length_b   1.000
_cell.length_c   1.000
_cell.angle_alpha   90.00
_cell.angle_beta   90.00
_cell.angle_gamma   90.00
#
_symmetry.space_group_name_H-M   'P 1'
#
loop_
_entity.id
_entity.type
_entity.pdbx_description
1 polymer ?
#
loop_
_entity_poly.entity_id
_entity_poly.type
_entity_poly.pdbx_seq_one_letter_code
_entity_poly.pdbx_strand_id
1 'polypeptide(L)'
;MKKRLAQAGLLALLSCAQAETLKWGNLTVTVTPRPAENFDAEARAVVQNGNRTVLTVQGWNVAAELQPLRPGGLPELVLSTFSGGAHCCVTYYVFTQDTGSVENLAIIEGGNYGIQFTDLNRDGTKELIFASDNLAYYDWSFAASPALLTVLGWDGVRLADRTRAYASVPAQEAARNLRDLLGGLGKSGALPEELRARLGGYYANMILAGQGRQAEEVLRTQVFTQSAPLRDWFWQHRTGLINATYAQPEGRMQVVKSTLYPHKPDQP
;
A
#
# COMPACT_ATOMS: atom_id res chain seq x y z
N MET A 1 -21.21 -14.50 10.06
CA MET A 1 -20.74 -14.93 8.72
C MET A 1 -19.33 -14.39 8.51
N LYS A 2 -18.32 -15.26 8.56
CA LYS A 2 -16.89 -14.92 8.46
C LYS A 2 -16.51 -14.76 6.97
N LYS A 3 -16.49 -13.53 6.44
CA LYS A 3 -15.76 -13.27 5.19
C LYS A 3 -14.29 -13.05 5.58
N ARG A 4 -13.48 -14.09 5.38
CA ARG A 4 -12.03 -14.01 5.38
C ARG A 4 -11.64 -12.98 4.32
N LEU A 5 -10.72 -12.06 4.63
CA LEU A 5 -9.82 -11.52 3.61
C LEU A 5 -9.04 -12.72 3.08
N ALA A 6 -9.61 -13.38 2.07
CA ALA A 6 -8.86 -14.33 1.28
C ALA A 6 -7.89 -13.51 0.45
N GLN A 7 -6.61 -13.83 0.60
CA GLN A 7 -5.52 -13.44 -0.28
C GLN A 7 -5.98 -13.50 -1.74
N ALA A 8 -6.23 -12.34 -2.34
CA ALA A 8 -6.19 -12.22 -3.78
C ALA A 8 -4.74 -11.86 -4.11
N GLY A 9 -4.04 -12.76 -4.80
CA GLY A 9 -2.71 -12.50 -5.33
C GLY A 9 -1.56 -13.34 -4.78
N LEU A 10 -1.77 -14.63 -4.49
CA LEU A 10 -0.66 -15.59 -4.46
C LEU A 10 -1.09 -16.96 -4.99
N LEU A 11 -1.54 -16.99 -6.25
CA LEU A 11 -1.65 -18.23 -7.01
C LEU A 11 -0.95 -18.05 -8.35
N ALA A 12 0.35 -18.32 -8.35
CA ALA A 12 1.12 -18.77 -9.51
C ALA A 12 2.36 -19.52 -9.02
N LEU A 13 2.15 -20.58 -8.24
CA LEU A 13 3.17 -21.63 -8.10
C LEU A 13 2.92 -22.61 -9.26
N LEU A 14 3.93 -22.75 -10.13
CA LEU A 14 4.06 -23.71 -11.22
C LEU A 14 3.30 -23.37 -12.53
N SER A 15 3.71 -22.30 -13.21
CA SER A 15 3.69 -22.30 -14.68
C SER A 15 5.13 -22.20 -15.19
N CYS A 16 5.46 -22.88 -16.29
CA CYS A 16 6.70 -22.60 -17.00
C CYS A 16 6.83 -21.09 -17.23
N ALA A 17 8.05 -20.57 -17.11
CA ALA A 17 8.44 -19.17 -17.26
C ALA A 17 8.15 -18.66 -18.69
N GLN A 18 6.88 -18.50 -19.04
CA GLN A 18 6.45 -18.02 -20.33
C GLN A 18 6.22 -16.52 -20.26
N ALA A 19 6.66 -15.80 -21.29
CA ALA A 19 6.37 -14.39 -21.39
C ALA A 19 4.86 -14.17 -21.53
N GLU A 20 4.31 -13.30 -20.69
CA GLU A 20 2.93 -12.87 -20.77
C GLU A 20 2.85 -11.58 -21.59
N THR A 21 1.75 -11.40 -22.32
CA THR A 21 1.54 -10.20 -23.13
C THR A 21 0.16 -9.62 -22.86
N LEU A 22 0.09 -8.31 -22.65
CA LEU A 22 -1.17 -7.58 -22.61
C LEU A 22 -1.17 -6.44 -23.64
N LYS A 23 -2.36 -6.07 -24.09
CA LYS A 23 -2.57 -4.88 -24.93
C LYS A 23 -2.97 -3.70 -24.06
N TRP A 24 -2.34 -2.56 -24.30
CA TRP A 24 -2.66 -1.30 -23.64
C TRP A 24 -2.83 -0.24 -24.72
N GLY A 25 -4.07 -0.04 -25.18
CA GLY A 25 -4.35 0.76 -26.37
C GLY A 25 -3.60 0.19 -27.59
N ASN A 26 -2.83 1.06 -28.27
CA ASN A 26 -1.99 0.64 -29.40
C ASN A 26 -0.64 0.04 -28.97
N LEU A 27 -0.34 0.05 -27.67
CA LEU A 27 0.91 -0.47 -27.12
C LEU A 27 0.78 -1.95 -26.74
N THR A 28 1.91 -2.64 -26.75
CA THR A 28 2.02 -4.03 -26.29
C THR A 28 2.94 -4.05 -25.08
N VAL A 29 2.51 -4.68 -24.00
CA VAL A 29 3.34 -4.90 -22.81
C VAL A 29 3.70 -6.37 -22.75
N THR A 30 4.98 -6.68 -22.75
CA THR A 30 5.50 -8.04 -22.65
C THR A 30 6.20 -8.21 -21.31
N VAL A 31 5.66 -9.06 -20.45
CA VAL A 31 6.26 -9.43 -19.16
C VAL A 31 7.05 -10.71 -19.35
N THR A 32 8.37 -10.64 -19.20
CA THR A 32 9.26 -11.80 -19.20
C THR A 32 9.64 -12.14 -17.76
N PRO A 33 9.27 -13.31 -17.23
CA PRO A 33 9.65 -13.73 -15.89
C PRO A 33 11.16 -14.01 -15.80
N ARG A 34 11.69 -14.05 -14.57
CA ARG A 34 13.07 -14.45 -14.31
C ARG A 34 13.29 -15.92 -14.73
N PRO A 35 14.41 -16.28 -15.37
CA PRO A 35 14.78 -17.67 -15.61
C PRO A 35 14.95 -18.43 -14.29
N ALA A 36 14.36 -19.63 -14.19
CA ALA A 36 14.44 -20.45 -12.98
C ALA A 36 15.89 -20.77 -12.55
N GLU A 37 16.77 -20.98 -13.54
CA GLU A 37 18.17 -21.38 -13.37
C GLU A 37 19.11 -20.21 -13.00
N ASN A 38 18.65 -18.95 -13.04
CA ASN A 38 19.48 -17.78 -12.79
C ASN A 38 18.86 -16.87 -11.73
N PHE A 39 19.38 -16.94 -10.50
CA PHE A 39 18.92 -16.12 -9.36
C PHE A 39 19.39 -14.67 -9.41
N ASP A 40 20.42 -14.36 -10.20
CA ASP A 40 20.92 -13.00 -10.39
C ASP A 40 20.19 -12.26 -11.53
N ALA A 41 19.37 -12.96 -12.32
CA ALA A 41 18.56 -12.35 -13.37
C ALA A 41 17.33 -11.64 -12.80
N GLU A 42 16.84 -10.64 -13.51
CA GLU A 42 15.60 -9.93 -13.18
C GLU A 42 14.47 -10.32 -14.14
N ALA A 43 13.23 -10.32 -13.64
CA ALA A 43 12.06 -10.24 -14.49
C ALA A 43 11.97 -8.84 -15.11
N ARG A 44 11.29 -8.72 -16.25
CA ARG A 44 11.12 -7.44 -16.95
C ARG A 44 9.76 -7.30 -17.61
N ALA A 45 9.19 -6.10 -17.57
CA ALA A 45 8.10 -5.69 -18.46
C ALA A 45 8.64 -4.70 -19.49
N VAL A 46 8.41 -4.96 -20.77
CA VAL A 46 8.77 -4.06 -21.88
C VAL A 46 7.50 -3.57 -22.54
N VAL A 47 7.31 -2.24 -22.57
CA VAL A 47 6.20 -1.59 -23.28
C VAL A 47 6.69 -1.18 -24.67
N GLN A 48 5.99 -1.58 -25.72
CA GLN A 48 6.39 -1.36 -27.11
C GLN A 48 5.28 -0.73 -27.95
N ASN A 49 5.68 0.13 -28.89
CA ASN A 49 4.86 0.59 -30.01
C ASN A 49 5.44 0.02 -31.30
N GLY A 50 4.83 -1.06 -31.81
CA GLY A 50 5.45 -1.88 -32.86
C GLY A 50 6.81 -2.41 -32.40
N ASN A 51 7.87 -2.07 -33.13
CA ASN A 51 9.24 -2.49 -32.79
C ASN A 51 9.97 -1.52 -31.84
N ARG A 52 9.37 -0.36 -31.52
CA ARG A 52 10.01 0.65 -30.67
C ARG A 52 9.70 0.38 -29.20
N THR A 53 10.73 0.21 -28.38
CA THR A 53 10.59 0.21 -26.92
C THR A 53 10.23 1.61 -26.43
N VAL A 54 9.18 1.71 -25.62
CA VAL A 54 8.70 2.93 -24.98
C VAL A 54 9.27 3.04 -23.57
N LEU A 55 9.13 1.98 -22.77
CA LEU A 55 9.75 1.87 -21.46
C LEU A 55 10.01 0.42 -21.07
N THR A 56 10.87 0.26 -20.07
CA THR A 56 11.19 -1.03 -19.43
C THR A 56 11.09 -0.88 -17.92
N VAL A 57 10.46 -1.86 -17.25
CA VAL A 57 10.45 -1.99 -15.78
C VAL A 57 11.08 -3.34 -15.42
N GLN A 58 11.99 -3.37 -14.46
CA GLN A 58 12.68 -4.58 -14.01
C GLN A 58 12.60 -4.76 -12.49
N GLY A 59 12.74 -6.01 -12.04
CA GLY A 59 12.81 -6.35 -10.62
C GLY A 59 12.90 -7.85 -10.43
N TRP A 60 12.89 -8.31 -9.18
CA TRP A 60 12.95 -9.76 -8.88
C TRP A 60 11.79 -10.51 -9.54
N ASN A 61 10.60 -9.94 -9.43
CA ASN A 61 9.41 -10.30 -10.19
C ASN A 61 8.77 -9.03 -10.76
N VAL A 62 8.07 -9.16 -11.88
CA VAL A 62 7.26 -8.09 -12.47
C VAL A 62 5.89 -8.66 -12.83
N ALA A 63 4.84 -7.93 -12.52
CA ALA A 63 3.48 -8.22 -13.00
C ALA A 63 2.89 -6.97 -13.65
N ALA A 64 1.92 -7.17 -14.53
CA ALA A 64 1.29 -6.09 -15.27
C ALA A 64 -0.24 -6.25 -15.28
N GLU A 65 -0.94 -5.15 -15.00
CA GLU A 65 -2.39 -5.10 -15.01
C GLU A 65 -2.89 -3.74 -15.51
N LEU A 66 -4.17 -3.69 -15.87
CA LEU A 66 -4.84 -2.46 -16.29
C LEU A 66 -5.86 -2.07 -15.23
N GLN A 67 -5.79 -0.81 -14.77
CA GLN A 67 -6.67 -0.30 -13.72
C GLN A 67 -7.26 1.05 -14.15
N PRO A 68 -8.60 1.23 -14.14
CA PRO A 68 -9.19 2.54 -14.43
C PRO A 68 -9.03 3.42 -13.19
N LEU A 69 -8.03 4.30 -13.16
CA LEU A 69 -7.72 5.17 -12.02
C LEU A 69 -8.17 6.61 -12.25
N ARG A 70 -8.57 6.96 -13.49
CA ARG A 70 -9.00 8.30 -13.87
C ARG A 70 -10.33 8.26 -14.63
N PRO A 71 -11.15 9.33 -14.56
CA PRO A 71 -12.40 9.39 -15.31
C PRO A 71 -12.13 9.44 -16.82
N GLY A 72 -12.74 8.51 -17.55
CA GLY A 72 -12.59 8.42 -19.01
C GLY A 72 -11.20 7.92 -19.44
N GLY A 73 -10.98 7.84 -20.75
CA GLY A 73 -9.73 7.37 -21.32
C GLY A 73 -9.53 5.85 -21.23
N LEU A 74 -8.31 5.40 -21.49
CA LEU A 74 -7.92 4.00 -21.31
C LEU A 74 -7.55 3.74 -19.84
N PRO A 75 -7.82 2.54 -19.31
CA PRO A 75 -7.26 2.13 -18.02
C PRO A 75 -5.74 2.35 -17.98
N GLU A 76 -5.24 2.82 -16.83
CA GLU A 76 -3.82 2.98 -16.57
C GLU A 76 -3.11 1.63 -16.55
N LEU A 77 -1.89 1.61 -17.09
CA LEU A 77 -1.00 0.48 -16.94
C LEU A 77 -0.35 0.54 -15.56
N VAL A 78 -0.56 -0.50 -14.77
CA VAL A 78 0.10 -0.71 -13.48
C VAL A 78 1.11 -1.84 -13.63
N LEU A 79 2.37 -1.54 -13.37
CA LEU A 79 3.46 -2.52 -13.29
C LEU A 79 3.91 -2.63 -11.84
N SER A 80 3.88 -3.82 -11.27
CA SER A 80 4.33 -4.05 -9.89
C SER A 80 5.63 -4.85 -9.88
N THR A 81 6.60 -4.42 -9.07
CA THR A 81 7.88 -5.12 -8.90
C THR A 81 8.08 -5.56 -7.46
N PHE A 82 8.63 -6.75 -7.28
CA PHE A 82 9.14 -7.19 -5.99
C PHE A 82 10.66 -6.96 -5.93
N SER A 83 11.17 -6.43 -4.82
CA SER A 83 12.62 -6.20 -4.68
C SER A 83 13.43 -7.46 -4.38
N GLY A 84 12.81 -8.54 -3.89
CA GLY A 84 13.53 -9.74 -3.43
C GLY A 84 13.83 -9.75 -1.91
N GLY A 85 13.54 -8.66 -1.20
CA GLY A 85 13.85 -8.51 0.23
C GLY A 85 12.90 -9.25 1.18
N ALA A 86 13.35 -9.49 2.43
CA ALA A 86 12.61 -10.20 3.47
C ALA A 86 11.31 -9.48 3.94
N HIS A 87 11.21 -8.18 3.68
CA HIS A 87 10.08 -7.32 4.07
C HIS A 87 9.20 -6.92 2.89
N CYS A 88 9.13 -7.81 1.90
CA CYS A 88 8.22 -7.79 0.77
C CYS A 88 7.96 -6.41 0.13
N CYS A 89 9.00 -5.61 -0.12
CA CYS A 89 8.85 -4.26 -0.68
C CYS A 89 8.35 -4.34 -2.14
N VAL A 90 7.03 -4.27 -2.32
CA VAL A 90 6.42 -4.17 -3.64
C VAL A 90 6.37 -2.69 -4.04
N THR A 91 6.93 -2.38 -5.20
CA THR A 91 6.85 -1.04 -5.81
C THR A 91 5.88 -1.10 -6.99
N TYR A 92 5.02 -0.10 -7.12
CA TYR A 92 4.05 0.02 -8.20
C TYR A 92 4.40 1.21 -9.08
N TYR A 93 4.43 1.00 -10.39
CA TYR A 93 4.63 2.03 -11.40
C TYR A 93 3.35 2.18 -12.20
N VAL A 94 2.77 3.38 -12.18
CA VAL A 94 1.49 3.69 -12.83
C VAL A 94 1.74 4.57 -14.03
N PHE A 95 1.20 4.21 -15.18
CA PHE A 95 1.37 4.95 -16.43
C PHE A 95 0.03 5.23 -17.13
N THR A 96 -0.03 6.39 -17.78
CA THR A 96 -1.10 6.76 -18.74
C THR A 96 -0.54 6.90 -20.15
N GLN A 97 -1.40 6.79 -21.16
CA GLN A 97 -1.09 7.19 -22.54
C GLN A 97 -2.08 8.22 -23.10
N ASP A 98 -3.01 8.73 -22.29
CA ASP A 98 -4.10 9.59 -22.75
C ASP A 98 -3.65 11.01 -23.14
N THR A 99 -2.41 11.40 -22.80
CA THR A 99 -1.83 12.68 -23.20
C THR A 99 -1.23 12.67 -24.61
N GLY A 100 -1.37 11.54 -25.32
CA GLY A 100 -0.73 11.31 -26.63
C GLY A 100 0.69 10.74 -26.53
N SER A 101 1.23 10.60 -25.31
CA SER A 101 2.48 9.89 -25.03
C SER A 101 2.39 9.11 -23.72
N VAL A 102 3.28 8.13 -23.50
CA VAL A 102 3.31 7.42 -22.22
C VAL A 102 3.92 8.30 -21.14
N GLU A 103 3.19 8.51 -20.07
CA GLU A 103 3.60 9.31 -18.91
C GLU A 103 3.49 8.50 -17.63
N ASN A 104 4.49 8.65 -16.75
CA ASN A 104 4.44 8.12 -15.40
C ASN A 104 3.52 9.00 -14.55
N LEU A 105 2.47 8.39 -13.97
CA LEU A 105 1.56 9.05 -13.04
C LEU A 105 2.00 8.90 -11.59
N ALA A 106 2.64 7.77 -11.27
CA ALA A 106 3.07 7.48 -9.91
C ALA A 106 4.11 6.35 -9.87
N ILE A 107 4.99 6.43 -8.89
CA ILE A 107 5.79 5.35 -8.32
C ILE A 107 5.39 5.26 -6.85
N ILE A 108 4.86 4.11 -6.43
CA ILE A 108 4.28 3.93 -5.09
C ILE A 108 5.00 2.77 -4.40
N GLU A 109 5.57 3.06 -3.22
CA GLU A 109 6.08 2.04 -2.32
C GLU A 109 4.92 1.41 -1.55
N GLY A 110 4.46 0.24 -1.99
CA GLY A 110 3.35 -0.49 -1.40
C GLY A 110 3.71 -1.25 -0.11
N GLY A 111 5.00 -1.24 0.28
CA GLY A 111 5.48 -1.88 1.50
C GLY A 111 5.06 -3.35 1.58
N ASN A 112 4.81 -3.84 2.79
CA ASN A 112 4.41 -5.24 3.03
C ASN A 112 2.99 -5.57 2.57
N TYR A 113 2.14 -4.56 2.40
CA TYR A 113 0.69 -4.76 2.27
C TYR A 113 0.24 -4.80 0.82
N GLY A 114 1.06 -4.25 -0.08
CA GLY A 114 0.70 -4.06 -1.48
C GLY A 114 -0.44 -3.04 -1.65
N ILE A 115 -0.97 -2.98 -2.86
CA ILE A 115 -2.08 -2.11 -3.23
C ILE A 115 -3.28 -2.95 -3.63
N GLN A 116 -4.45 -2.59 -3.09
CA GLN A 116 -5.74 -3.06 -3.56
C GLN A 116 -6.44 -1.94 -4.35
N PHE A 117 -6.77 -2.24 -5.61
CA PHE A 117 -7.56 -1.34 -6.45
C PHE A 117 -9.05 -1.58 -6.22
N THR A 118 -9.80 -0.56 -5.81
CA THR A 118 -11.23 -0.67 -5.49
C THR A 118 -11.96 0.61 -5.84
N ASP A 119 -13.07 0.49 -6.57
CA ASP A 119 -13.99 1.59 -6.82
C ASP A 119 -14.85 1.81 -5.57
N LEU A 120 -14.41 2.70 -4.67
CA LEU A 120 -15.02 2.90 -3.37
C LEU A 120 -16.31 3.71 -3.45
N ASN A 121 -16.42 4.60 -4.44
CA ASN A 121 -17.55 5.52 -4.61
C ASN A 121 -18.51 5.11 -5.75
N ARG A 122 -18.18 4.07 -6.52
CA ARG A 122 -18.92 3.55 -7.68
C ARG A 122 -18.99 4.52 -8.86
N ASP A 123 -17.95 5.32 -9.06
CA ASP A 123 -17.86 6.25 -10.20
C ASP A 123 -17.19 5.65 -11.44
N GLY A 124 -16.75 4.39 -11.36
CA GLY A 124 -16.06 3.68 -12.45
C GLY A 124 -14.55 3.87 -12.44
N THR A 125 -14.02 4.71 -11.56
CA THR A 125 -12.58 4.82 -11.25
C THR A 125 -12.28 4.05 -9.97
N LYS A 126 -11.04 3.57 -9.83
CA LYS A 126 -10.60 2.81 -8.67
C LYS A 126 -9.65 3.65 -7.84
N GLU A 127 -9.90 3.67 -6.54
CA GLU A 127 -8.94 4.09 -5.55
C GLU A 127 -7.93 2.97 -5.22
N LEU A 128 -6.77 3.41 -4.74
CA LEU A 128 -5.68 2.56 -4.28
C LEU A 128 -5.72 2.52 -2.77
N ILE A 129 -6.07 1.36 -2.21
CA ILE A 129 -6.03 1.10 -0.78
C ILE A 129 -4.73 0.38 -0.46
N PHE A 130 -3.96 0.91 0.48
CA PHE A 130 -2.71 0.30 0.94
C PHE A 130 -2.50 0.63 2.42
N ALA A 131 -1.58 -0.09 3.07
CA ALA A 131 -1.16 0.27 4.41
C ALA A 131 0.23 0.91 4.37
N SER A 132 0.36 2.01 5.10
CA SER A 132 1.63 2.66 5.29
C SER A 132 2.43 2.00 6.40
N ASP A 133 3.73 1.84 6.14
CA ASP A 133 4.72 1.44 7.15
C ASP A 133 5.18 2.61 8.05
N ASN A 134 4.49 3.76 8.08
CA ASN A 134 4.86 4.90 8.93
C ASN A 134 4.92 4.58 10.43
N LEU A 135 4.15 3.58 10.85
CA LEU A 135 4.15 3.08 12.21
C LEU A 135 5.01 1.82 12.38
N ALA A 136 5.70 1.36 11.34
CA ALA A 136 6.64 0.26 11.47
C ALA A 136 7.76 0.66 12.44
N TYR A 137 8.10 -0.25 13.35
CA TYR A 137 9.16 -0.06 14.35
C TYR A 137 9.00 1.10 15.34
N TYR A 138 7.79 1.67 15.50
CA TYR A 138 7.60 2.85 16.36
C TYR A 138 7.98 2.60 17.83
N ASP A 139 7.41 1.57 18.46
CA ASP A 139 7.77 1.09 19.81
C ASP A 139 7.44 -0.41 19.94
N TRP A 140 7.60 -1.10 18.82
CA TRP A 140 7.27 -2.50 18.63
C TRP A 140 8.12 -3.06 17.50
N SER A 141 8.23 -4.38 17.43
CA SER A 141 8.82 -5.10 16.32
C SER A 141 8.01 -4.89 15.04
N PHE A 142 8.65 -5.20 13.93
CA PHE A 142 7.99 -5.19 12.63
C PHE A 142 6.73 -6.06 12.62
N ALA A 143 6.82 -7.27 13.18
CA ALA A 143 5.74 -8.25 13.18
C ALA A 143 4.49 -7.78 13.94
N ALA A 144 4.69 -6.99 15.00
CA ALA A 144 3.60 -6.43 15.78
C ALA A 144 3.01 -5.16 15.14
N SER A 145 3.70 -4.53 14.18
CA SER A 145 3.37 -3.21 13.65
C SER A 145 1.94 -3.16 13.10
N PRO A 146 1.12 -2.17 13.49
CA PRO A 146 -0.24 -2.05 13.01
C PRO A 146 -0.27 -1.53 11.57
N ALA A 147 -1.21 -2.04 10.77
CA ALA A 147 -1.48 -1.51 9.44
C ALA A 147 -2.11 -0.11 9.55
N LEU A 148 -1.56 0.87 8.82
CA LEU A 148 -2.11 2.22 8.73
C LEU A 148 -2.76 2.43 7.35
N LEU A 149 -4.06 2.15 7.24
CA LEU A 149 -4.72 2.16 5.92
C LEU A 149 -4.88 3.57 5.38
N THR A 150 -4.37 3.76 4.17
CA THR A 150 -4.37 5.01 3.40
C THR A 150 -5.08 4.74 2.07
N VAL A 151 -5.70 5.77 1.51
CA VAL A 151 -6.37 5.71 0.21
C VAL A 151 -5.79 6.78 -0.70
N LEU A 152 -5.26 6.38 -1.87
CA LEU A 152 -4.99 7.31 -2.96
C LEU A 152 -6.13 7.27 -3.97
N GLY A 153 -6.48 8.42 -4.52
CA GLY A 153 -7.45 8.54 -5.60
C GLY A 153 -7.14 9.74 -6.48
N TRP A 154 -7.73 9.79 -7.66
CA TRP A 154 -7.55 10.91 -8.58
C TRP A 154 -8.21 12.18 -8.04
N ASP A 155 -7.48 13.28 -8.00
CA ASP A 155 -8.00 14.59 -7.56
C ASP A 155 -8.39 15.53 -8.71
N GLY A 156 -8.30 15.05 -9.95
CA GLY A 156 -8.46 15.85 -11.17
C GLY A 156 -7.14 16.16 -11.87
N VAL A 157 -6.00 16.06 -11.17
CA VAL A 157 -4.67 16.39 -11.69
C VAL A 157 -3.67 15.27 -11.44
N ARG A 158 -3.74 14.59 -10.29
CA ARG A 158 -2.83 13.52 -9.91
C ARG A 158 -3.52 12.52 -8.98
N LEU A 159 -2.86 11.38 -8.75
CA LEU A 159 -3.18 10.56 -7.59
C LEU A 159 -2.78 11.34 -6.33
N ALA A 160 -3.68 11.45 -5.37
CA ALA A 160 -3.47 12.20 -4.14
C ALA A 160 -4.04 11.45 -2.93
N ASP A 161 -3.62 11.83 -1.72
CA ASP A 161 -4.20 11.29 -0.50
C ASP A 161 -5.69 11.68 -0.40
N ARG A 162 -6.56 10.67 -0.46
CA ARG A 162 -8.01 10.75 -0.31
C ARG A 162 -8.51 10.02 0.92
N THR A 163 -7.62 9.64 1.85
CA THR A 163 -7.93 8.85 3.03
C THR A 163 -9.06 9.44 3.87
N ARG A 164 -9.09 10.77 4.02
CA ARG A 164 -10.18 11.46 4.75
C ARG A 164 -11.53 11.39 4.01
N ALA A 165 -11.52 11.48 2.68
CA ALA A 165 -12.74 11.35 1.89
C ALA A 165 -13.33 9.93 1.98
N TYR A 166 -12.45 8.94 2.17
CA TYR A 166 -12.79 7.53 2.35
C TYR A 166 -12.56 7.07 3.80
N ALA A 167 -12.96 7.89 4.78
CA ALA A 167 -12.69 7.65 6.21
C ALA A 167 -13.17 6.30 6.74
N SER A 168 -14.13 5.65 6.07
CA SER A 168 -14.56 4.29 6.40
C SER A 168 -13.45 3.24 6.27
N VAL A 169 -12.45 3.46 5.42
CA VAL A 169 -11.32 2.53 5.22
C VAL A 169 -10.44 2.46 6.46
N PRO A 170 -9.81 3.55 6.93
CA PRO A 170 -9.05 3.52 8.16
C PRO A 170 -9.94 3.25 9.38
N ALA A 171 -11.18 3.74 9.44
CA ALA A 171 -12.08 3.44 10.56
C ALA A 171 -12.37 1.93 10.74
N GLN A 172 -12.45 1.16 9.64
CA GLN A 172 -12.60 -0.29 9.71
C GLN A 172 -11.34 -0.98 10.26
N GLU A 173 -10.15 -0.51 9.90
CA GLU A 173 -8.89 -1.01 10.46
C GLU A 173 -8.76 -0.64 11.94
N ALA A 174 -9.15 0.58 12.32
CA ALA A 174 -9.25 0.98 13.71
C ALA A 174 -10.17 0.03 14.49
N ALA A 175 -11.36 -0.29 13.97
CA ALA A 175 -12.28 -1.21 14.63
C ALA A 175 -11.70 -2.63 14.80
N ARG A 176 -10.85 -3.10 13.88
CA ARG A 176 -10.11 -4.37 14.04
C ARG A 176 -9.10 -4.26 15.17
N ASN A 177 -8.26 -3.23 15.16
CA ASN A 177 -7.27 -2.98 16.20
C ASN A 177 -7.91 -2.85 17.60
N LEU A 178 -9.02 -2.12 17.73
CA LEU A 178 -9.74 -1.99 19.00
C LEU A 178 -10.29 -3.34 19.48
N ARG A 179 -10.85 -4.14 18.58
CA ARG A 179 -11.37 -5.47 18.93
C ARG A 179 -10.26 -6.37 19.47
N ASP A 180 -9.11 -6.39 18.81
CA ASP A 180 -7.97 -7.22 19.21
C ASP A 180 -7.37 -6.71 20.53
N LEU A 181 -7.27 -5.38 20.69
CA LEU A 181 -6.86 -4.73 21.94
C LEU A 181 -7.76 -5.15 23.10
N LEU A 182 -9.07 -4.93 22.99
CA LEU A 182 -10.04 -5.28 24.03
C LEU A 182 -10.06 -6.79 24.29
N GLY A 183 -9.91 -7.59 23.23
CA GLY A 183 -9.81 -9.04 23.33
C GLY A 183 -8.55 -9.54 24.03
N GLY A 184 -7.49 -8.74 24.11
CA GLY A 184 -6.25 -9.06 24.82
C GLY A 184 -6.20 -8.57 26.28
N LEU A 185 -7.04 -7.60 26.65
CA LEU A 185 -7.08 -7.07 28.01
C LEU A 185 -7.41 -8.17 29.04
N GLY A 186 -6.64 -8.21 30.12
CA GLY A 186 -6.85 -9.15 31.24
C GLY A 186 -6.51 -10.62 30.95
N LYS A 187 -6.02 -10.95 29.74
CA LYS A 187 -5.62 -12.32 29.41
C LYS A 187 -4.19 -12.64 29.87
N SER A 188 -4.04 -13.76 30.57
CA SER A 188 -2.73 -14.34 30.86
C SER A 188 -2.03 -14.72 29.55
N GLY A 189 -0.86 -14.15 29.29
CA GLY A 189 -0.09 -14.36 28.05
C GLY A 189 -0.26 -13.30 26.96
N ALA A 190 -1.09 -12.26 27.17
CA ALA A 190 -1.08 -11.11 26.25
C ALA A 190 0.27 -10.39 26.31
N LEU A 191 0.93 -10.24 25.16
CA LEU A 191 2.21 -9.56 25.08
C LEU A 191 1.99 -8.03 25.20
N PRO A 192 2.69 -7.34 26.13
CA PRO A 192 2.54 -5.89 26.28
C PRO A 192 2.81 -5.10 24.99
N GLU A 193 3.72 -5.58 24.16
CA GLU A 193 4.03 -5.02 22.84
C GLU A 193 2.82 -5.06 21.89
N GLU A 194 2.16 -6.21 21.75
CA GLU A 194 0.98 -6.37 20.89
C GLU A 194 -0.16 -5.44 21.33
N LEU A 195 -0.38 -5.30 22.64
CA LEU A 195 -1.41 -4.38 23.15
C LEU A 195 -1.08 -2.91 22.82
N ARG A 196 0.20 -2.51 22.95
CA ARG A 196 0.65 -1.16 22.55
C ARG A 196 0.50 -0.94 21.05
N ALA A 197 0.85 -1.93 20.24
CA ALA A 197 0.72 -1.86 18.79
C ALA A 197 -0.74 -1.74 18.33
N ARG A 198 -1.66 -2.54 18.90
CA ARG A 198 -3.11 -2.42 18.60
C ARG A 198 -3.68 -1.10 19.10
N LEU A 199 -3.23 -0.57 20.24
CA LEU A 199 -3.62 0.76 20.71
C LEU A 199 -3.16 1.85 19.74
N GLY A 200 -1.88 1.84 19.36
CA GLY A 200 -1.32 2.78 18.39
C GLY A 200 -2.03 2.70 17.04
N GLY A 201 -2.27 1.49 16.54
CA GLY A 201 -3.01 1.23 15.31
C GLY A 201 -4.44 1.73 15.34
N TYR A 202 -5.16 1.51 16.44
CA TYR A 202 -6.50 2.07 16.64
C TYR A 202 -6.48 3.60 16.57
N TYR A 203 -5.62 4.22 17.37
CA TYR A 203 -5.57 5.67 17.49
C TYR A 203 -5.17 6.35 16.18
N ALA A 204 -4.14 5.85 15.51
CA ALA A 204 -3.62 6.41 14.26
C ALA A 204 -4.62 6.28 13.11
N ASN A 205 -5.26 5.12 12.94
CA ASN A 205 -6.30 4.96 11.92
C ASN A 205 -7.53 5.84 12.22
N MET A 206 -7.92 6.02 13.49
CA MET A 206 -8.98 6.96 13.83
C MET A 206 -8.58 8.42 13.56
N ILE A 207 -7.32 8.78 13.77
CA ILE A 207 -6.79 10.08 13.37
C ILE A 207 -6.93 10.26 11.86
N LEU A 208 -6.54 9.27 11.04
CA LEU A 208 -6.71 9.32 9.58
C LEU A 208 -8.18 9.42 9.16
N ALA A 209 -9.08 8.74 9.88
CA ALA A 209 -10.53 8.83 9.68
C ALA A 209 -11.13 10.18 10.12
N GLY A 210 -10.35 11.07 10.76
CA GLY A 210 -10.84 12.36 11.28
C GLY A 210 -11.57 12.25 12.63
N GLN A 211 -11.41 11.14 13.32
CA GLN A 211 -12.12 10.76 14.54
C GLN A 211 -11.19 10.65 15.77
N GLY A 212 -10.05 11.34 15.77
CA GLY A 212 -9.05 11.26 16.85
C GLY A 212 -9.61 11.57 18.24
N ARG A 213 -10.50 12.57 18.38
CA ARG A 213 -11.17 12.87 19.66
C ARG A 213 -12.04 11.71 20.15
N GLN A 214 -12.79 11.08 19.24
CA GLN A 214 -13.61 9.91 19.57
C GLN A 214 -12.72 8.74 20.00
N ALA A 215 -11.57 8.57 19.36
CA ALA A 215 -10.62 7.53 19.71
C ALA A 215 -10.11 7.68 21.15
N GLU A 216 -9.71 8.88 21.55
CA GLU A 216 -9.27 9.13 22.93
C GLU A 216 -10.36 8.86 23.95
N GLU A 217 -11.60 9.22 23.64
CA GLU A 217 -12.73 8.96 24.53
C GLU A 217 -13.00 7.46 24.71
N VAL A 218 -12.93 6.69 23.62
CA VAL A 218 -13.04 5.22 23.67
C VAL A 218 -11.88 4.62 24.45
N LEU A 219 -10.65 5.05 24.22
CA LEU A 219 -9.48 4.57 24.97
C LEU A 219 -9.63 4.88 26.46
N ARG A 220 -10.04 6.10 26.81
CA ARG A 220 -10.25 6.54 28.19
C ARG A 220 -11.29 5.69 28.91
N THR A 221 -12.41 5.40 28.26
CA THR A 221 -13.55 4.73 28.90
C THR A 221 -13.45 3.20 28.90
N GLN A 222 -12.88 2.62 27.84
CA GLN A 222 -12.87 1.16 27.65
C GLN A 222 -11.51 0.51 27.88
N VAL A 223 -10.39 1.23 27.70
CA VAL A 223 -9.04 0.64 27.80
C VAL A 223 -8.34 1.08 29.07
N PHE A 224 -8.26 2.39 29.32
CA PHE A 224 -7.50 2.96 30.42
C PHE A 224 -8.11 2.68 31.80
N THR A 225 -9.41 2.43 31.85
CA THR A 225 -10.11 1.92 33.04
C THR A 225 -9.69 0.50 33.42
N GLN A 226 -9.19 -0.29 32.45
CA GLN A 226 -8.79 -1.68 32.63
C GLN A 226 -7.27 -1.86 32.71
N SER A 227 -6.49 -0.89 32.20
CA SER A 227 -5.02 -0.97 32.16
C SER A 227 -4.36 0.40 32.35
N ALA A 228 -3.89 0.64 33.58
CA ALA A 228 -3.06 1.81 33.90
C ALA A 228 -1.74 1.84 33.08
N PRO A 229 -1.02 0.72 32.86
CA PRO A 229 0.19 0.74 32.04
C PRO A 229 -0.05 1.23 30.60
N LEU A 230 -1.15 0.82 29.95
CA LEU A 230 -1.47 1.29 28.60
C LEU A 230 -1.87 2.77 28.56
N ARG A 231 -2.56 3.25 29.61
CA ARG A 231 -2.87 4.67 29.79
C ARG A 231 -1.59 5.50 29.86
N ASP A 232 -0.68 5.10 30.74
CA ASP A 232 0.54 5.86 31.01
C ASP A 232 1.44 5.85 29.76
N TRP A 233 1.57 4.70 29.11
CA TRP A 233 2.25 4.59 27.82
C TRP A 233 1.63 5.50 26.75
N PHE A 234 0.31 5.47 26.57
CA PHE A 234 -0.35 6.29 25.56
C PHE A 234 -0.06 7.78 25.78
N TRP A 235 -0.13 8.29 27.01
CA TRP A 235 0.12 9.70 27.27
C TRP A 235 1.58 10.11 27.04
N GLN A 236 2.54 9.22 27.31
CA GLN A 236 3.95 9.44 26.98
C GLN A 236 4.20 9.46 25.46
N HIS A 237 3.47 8.65 24.70
CA HIS A 237 3.70 8.46 23.25
C HIS A 237 2.73 9.24 22.34
N ARG A 238 1.67 9.86 22.88
CA ARG A 238 0.58 10.47 22.09
C ARG A 238 1.06 11.42 21.00
N THR A 239 1.95 12.35 21.33
CA THR A 239 2.49 13.31 20.36
C THR A 239 3.31 12.61 19.28
N GLY A 240 4.12 11.63 19.67
CA GLY A 240 4.91 10.83 18.72
C GLY A 240 4.02 10.01 17.77
N LEU A 241 2.93 9.42 18.27
CA LEU A 241 1.95 8.71 17.44
C LEU A 241 1.28 9.62 16.42
N ILE A 242 0.89 10.84 16.81
CA ILE A 242 0.32 11.84 15.88
C ILE A 242 1.34 12.19 14.79
N ASN A 243 2.57 12.52 15.19
CA ASN A 243 3.62 12.89 14.25
C ASN A 243 3.95 11.75 13.29
N ALA A 244 4.08 10.52 13.78
CA ALA A 244 4.36 9.34 12.95
C ALA A 244 3.22 9.05 11.98
N THR A 245 1.96 9.18 12.41
CA THR A 245 0.77 9.00 11.55
C THR A 245 0.85 9.90 10.31
N TYR A 246 1.33 11.13 10.46
CA TYR A 246 1.43 12.12 9.38
C TYR A 246 2.84 12.30 8.80
N ALA A 247 3.81 11.47 9.16
CA ALA A 247 5.21 11.73 8.80
C ALA A 247 5.51 11.67 7.28
N GLN A 248 4.63 11.09 6.46
CA GLN A 248 4.89 10.83 5.04
C GLN A 248 3.63 10.87 4.14
N PRO A 249 2.84 11.95 4.03
CA PRO A 249 1.73 11.97 3.08
C PRO A 249 2.24 12.06 1.63
N GLU A 250 3.28 12.86 1.37
CA GLU A 250 3.80 13.12 0.01
C GLU A 250 5.05 12.30 -0.35
N GLY A 251 5.73 11.66 0.60
CA GLY A 251 6.95 10.87 0.35
C GLY A 251 6.72 9.50 -0.30
N ARG A 252 5.45 9.06 -0.36
CA ARG A 252 5.07 7.70 -0.81
C ARG A 252 4.75 7.60 -2.29
N MET A 253 4.68 8.73 -2.98
CA MET A 253 4.37 8.79 -4.39
C MET A 253 5.37 9.71 -5.08
N GLN A 254 6.11 9.16 -6.02
CA GLN A 254 7.02 9.92 -6.86
C GLN A 254 6.51 9.94 -8.29
N VAL A 255 6.91 10.96 -9.05
CA VAL A 255 6.73 11.00 -10.49
C VAL A 255 8.10 11.25 -11.10
N VAL A 256 8.50 10.36 -12.01
CA VAL A 256 9.80 10.46 -12.68
C VAL A 256 9.60 10.29 -14.17
N LYS A 257 10.24 11.15 -14.97
CA LYS A 257 10.30 10.97 -16.42
C LYS A 257 11.51 10.10 -16.78
N SER A 258 11.28 8.79 -16.89
CA SER A 258 12.30 7.82 -17.30
C SER A 258 11.72 6.82 -18.32
N THR A 259 12.60 6.21 -19.12
CA THR A 259 12.29 5.05 -19.98
C THR A 259 12.74 3.73 -19.37
N LEU A 260 13.43 3.76 -18.22
CA LEU A 260 13.91 2.60 -17.48
C LEU A 260 13.58 2.73 -15.99
N TYR A 261 13.01 1.68 -15.40
CA TYR A 261 12.65 1.59 -13.99
C TYR A 261 13.15 0.27 -13.36
N PRO A 262 13.53 0.25 -12.07
CA PRO A 262 13.55 1.37 -11.12
C PRO A 262 14.51 2.48 -11.55
N HIS A 263 14.11 3.73 -11.33
CA HIS A 263 14.97 4.86 -11.63
C HIS A 263 16.12 4.89 -10.62
N LYS A 264 17.36 4.87 -11.10
CA LYS A 264 18.56 5.00 -10.27
C LYS A 264 18.99 6.47 -10.31
N PRO A 265 18.88 7.23 -9.21
CA PRO A 265 19.19 8.66 -9.19
C PRO A 265 20.63 9.00 -9.60
N ASP A 266 21.54 8.03 -9.48
CA ASP A 266 22.99 8.21 -9.65
C ASP A 266 23.56 7.65 -10.97
N GLN A 267 22.72 7.34 -11.97
CA GLN A 267 23.21 7.00 -13.31
C GLN A 267 23.15 8.24 -14.21
N PRO A 268 24.30 8.70 -14.76
CA PRO A 268 24.37 9.91 -15.58
C PRO A 268 23.59 9.79 -16.91
#